data_AF-A0A7S2NNN3-F1
#
_entry.id   AF-A0A7S2NNN3-F1
#
_cell.length_a   1.000
_cell.length_b   1.000
_cell.length_c   1.000
_cell.angle_alpha   90.00
_cell.angle_beta   90.00
_cell.angle_gamma   90.00
#
_symmetry.space_group_name_H-M   'P 1'
#
loop_
_entity.id
_entity.type
_entity.pdbx_description
1 polymer ?
#
loop_
_entity_poly.entity_id
_entity_poly.type
_entity_poly.pdbx_seq_one_letter_code
_entity_poly.pdbx_strand_id
1 'polypeptide(L)'
;KGGLLGMAFHDRQESSFFNQIRRAWAVSRHGEFSKTTGEVPEFVIDTQEELIQQCVRKFGSVIAAWRQCLDWDGNGKLTFNEFVGACRKLGYDGNVREIWAQYSGTKGYIALKDLDPDADKAVSTFLTLLGAKYRTLEKAWKVGFGKDLWASVDEPGFVAACAALGYPYSAHK
;
A
#
# COMPACT_ATOMS: atom_id res chain seq x y z
N LYS A 1 16.32 -10.28 -28.06
CA LYS A 1 16.37 -9.01 -27.29
C LYS A 1 15.41 -9.17 -26.13
N GLY A 2 15.95 -9.38 -24.92
CA GLY A 2 15.21 -9.76 -23.72
C GLY A 2 14.62 -8.56 -22.98
N GLY A 3 13.55 -8.80 -22.23
CA GLY A 3 12.88 -7.80 -21.40
C GLY A 3 12.17 -8.44 -20.21
N LEU A 4 12.58 -8.01 -19.01
CA LEU A 4 11.86 -8.01 -17.73
C LEU A 4 11.26 -9.32 -17.19
N LEU A 5 12.12 -10.31 -16.93
CA LEU A 5 11.91 -11.27 -15.83
C LEU A 5 13.15 -11.24 -14.94
N GLY A 6 13.09 -10.52 -13.82
CA GLY A 6 14.28 -10.37 -12.99
C GLY A 6 14.18 -9.45 -11.78
N MET A 7 13.03 -9.37 -11.10
CA MET A 7 13.09 -9.12 -9.65
C MET A 7 13.40 -10.48 -9.01
N ALA A 8 14.68 -10.83 -9.06
CA ALA A 8 15.17 -12.13 -8.68
C ALA A 8 14.99 -12.33 -7.17
N PHE A 9 14.75 -13.58 -6.80
CA PHE A 9 14.73 -14.18 -5.47
C PHE A 9 15.72 -13.57 -4.42
N HIS A 10 16.80 -12.94 -4.89
CA HIS A 10 17.79 -12.20 -4.10
C HIS A 10 17.20 -11.00 -3.33
N ASP A 11 16.31 -10.20 -3.93
CA ASP A 11 15.69 -9.04 -3.26
C ASP A 11 14.76 -9.46 -2.10
N ARG A 12 14.16 -10.65 -2.24
CA ARG A 12 13.33 -11.28 -1.20
C ARG A 12 14.18 -11.88 -0.07
N GLN A 13 15.33 -12.47 -0.40
CA GLN A 13 16.27 -13.05 0.56
C GLN A 13 16.96 -11.96 1.38
N GLU A 14 17.45 -10.87 0.77
CA GLU A 14 18.10 -9.79 1.52
C GLU A 14 17.14 -9.11 2.49
N SER A 15 15.90 -8.86 2.05
CA SER A 15 14.87 -8.28 2.91
C SER A 15 14.48 -9.19 4.08
N SER A 16 14.45 -10.51 3.87
CA SER A 16 14.17 -11.49 4.92
C SER A 16 15.37 -11.67 5.85
N PHE A 17 16.60 -11.61 5.31
CA PHE A 17 17.87 -11.65 6.03
C PHE A 17 18.04 -10.42 6.93
N PHE A 18 17.81 -9.22 6.42
CA PHE A 18 17.83 -7.98 7.21
C PHE A 18 16.77 -7.98 8.32
N ASN A 19 15.57 -8.51 8.05
CA ASN A 19 14.52 -8.63 9.07
C ASN A 19 14.78 -9.76 10.08
N GLN A 20 15.38 -10.88 9.67
CA GLN A 20 15.83 -11.95 10.56
C GLN A 20 16.99 -11.49 11.45
N ILE A 21 17.93 -10.75 10.89
CA ILE A 21 18.99 -10.03 11.61
C ILE A 21 18.31 -9.09 12.61
N ARG A 22 17.45 -8.16 12.19
CA ARG A 22 16.75 -7.21 13.08
C ARG A 22 16.00 -7.91 14.21
N ARG A 23 15.29 -9.02 13.94
CA ARG A 23 14.60 -9.84 14.95
C ARG A 23 15.58 -10.56 15.88
N ALA A 24 16.66 -11.13 15.37
CA ALA A 24 17.70 -11.77 16.16
C ALA A 24 18.42 -10.77 17.09
N TRP A 25 18.64 -9.53 16.63
CA TRP A 25 19.22 -8.45 17.43
C TRP A 25 18.23 -7.90 18.48
N ALA A 26 16.95 -7.73 18.15
CA ALA A 26 15.92 -7.28 19.10
C ALA A 26 15.67 -8.27 20.26
N VAL A 27 15.81 -9.57 19.96
CA VAL A 27 15.80 -10.68 20.94
C VAL A 27 17.09 -10.69 21.79
N SER A 28 18.21 -10.22 21.25
CA SER A 28 19.54 -10.27 21.90
C SER A 28 19.85 -9.10 22.83
N ARG A 29 18.84 -8.39 23.37
CA ARG A 29 19.02 -7.43 24.47
C ARG A 29 19.54 -8.06 25.79
N HIS A 30 19.73 -9.38 25.82
CA HIS A 30 20.45 -10.07 26.89
C HIS A 30 21.96 -10.15 26.61
N GLY A 31 22.67 -9.10 27.02
CA GLY A 31 23.95 -9.17 27.73
C GLY A 31 25.26 -9.43 26.96
N GLU A 32 25.34 -10.37 26.02
CA GLU A 32 26.67 -10.98 25.74
C GLU A 32 27.18 -10.97 24.29
N PHE A 33 26.40 -10.53 23.29
CA PHE A 33 26.82 -10.60 21.88
C PHE A 33 27.53 -9.34 21.34
N SER A 34 27.99 -8.44 22.22
CA SER A 34 28.57 -7.15 21.82
C SER A 34 30.05 -7.19 21.41
N LYS A 35 30.70 -8.37 21.37
CA LYS A 35 32.19 -8.44 21.30
C LYS A 35 32.78 -8.85 19.95
N THR A 36 32.00 -9.32 18.97
CA THR A 36 32.56 -9.92 17.73
C THR A 36 32.07 -9.33 16.42
N THR A 37 31.06 -8.48 16.44
CA THR A 37 30.57 -7.77 15.24
C THR A 37 30.85 -6.30 15.41
N GLY A 38 31.57 -5.71 14.45
CA GLY A 38 31.88 -4.27 14.42
C GLY A 38 30.63 -3.40 14.57
N GLU A 39 30.86 -2.15 14.96
CA GLU A 39 29.84 -1.12 15.21
C GLU A 39 28.72 -1.20 14.16
N VAL A 40 27.53 -1.57 14.63
CA VAL A 40 26.34 -1.61 13.79
C VAL A 40 25.98 -0.15 13.50
N PRO A 41 25.80 0.25 12.23
CA PRO A 41 25.35 1.60 11.93
C PRO A 41 24.07 1.90 12.70
N GLU A 42 24.04 3.03 13.40
CA GLU A 42 22.90 3.59 14.11
C GLU A 42 21.80 4.04 13.14
N PHE A 43 21.36 3.15 12.25
CA PHE A 43 20.35 3.40 11.25
C PHE A 43 19.16 2.49 11.51
N VAL A 44 18.42 2.84 12.55
CA VAL A 44 17.00 2.56 12.65
C VAL A 44 16.33 3.41 11.57
N ILE A 45 16.26 2.91 10.33
CA ILE A 45 15.51 3.58 9.26
C ILE A 45 14.04 3.23 9.50
N ASP A 46 13.43 4.02 10.36
CA ASP A 46 12.02 3.97 10.76
C ASP A 46 11.18 4.86 9.84
N THR A 47 11.38 4.72 8.53
CA THR A 47 10.94 5.74 7.58
C THR A 47 9.64 5.39 6.89
N GLN A 48 9.00 6.45 6.41
CA GLN A 48 7.83 6.42 5.54
C GLN A 48 7.95 5.39 4.41
N GLU A 49 9.14 5.22 3.83
CA GLU A 49 9.37 4.26 2.75
C GLU A 49 9.15 2.81 3.17
N GLU A 50 9.49 2.44 4.41
CA GLU A 50 9.33 1.08 4.92
C GLU A 50 7.83 0.70 4.98
N LEU A 51 6.96 1.61 5.46
CA LEU A 51 5.51 1.36 5.48
C LEU A 51 4.96 1.12 4.08
N ILE A 52 5.32 1.96 3.10
CA ILE A 52 4.88 1.81 1.71
C ILE A 52 5.41 0.51 1.11
N GLN A 53 6.67 0.16 1.37
CA GLN A 53 7.22 -1.12 0.93
C GLN A 53 6.49 -2.31 1.53
N GLN A 54 6.11 -2.28 2.81
CA GLN A 54 5.32 -3.35 3.43
C GLN A 54 3.94 -3.49 2.79
N CYS A 55 3.29 -2.37 2.45
CA CYS A 55 2.04 -2.37 1.69
C CYS A 55 2.20 -3.08 0.34
N VAL A 56 3.20 -2.68 -0.45
CA VAL A 56 3.46 -3.26 -1.78
C VAL A 56 3.86 -4.74 -1.68
N ARG A 57 4.71 -5.11 -0.73
CA ARG A 57 5.16 -6.50 -0.54
C ARG A 57 4.01 -7.44 -0.19
N LYS A 58 3.08 -6.99 0.66
CA LYS A 58 2.01 -7.84 1.19
C LYS A 58 0.76 -7.86 0.32
N PHE A 59 0.45 -6.75 -0.34
CA PHE A 59 -0.81 -6.58 -1.10
C PHE A 59 -0.59 -6.31 -2.59
N GLY A 60 0.65 -6.18 -3.05
CA GLY A 60 0.99 -5.90 -4.45
C GLY A 60 1.01 -4.41 -4.81
N SER A 61 0.17 -3.60 -4.16
CA SER A 61 0.13 -2.14 -4.35
C SER A 61 -0.35 -1.41 -3.09
N VAL A 62 -0.08 -0.10 -3.02
CA VAL A 62 -0.56 0.76 -1.92
C VAL A 62 -2.09 0.83 -1.94
N ILE A 63 -2.72 0.90 -3.12
CA ILE A 63 -4.19 0.89 -3.26
C ILE A 63 -4.79 -0.41 -2.73
N ALA A 64 -4.18 -1.55 -3.06
CA ALA A 64 -4.64 -2.85 -2.56
C ALA A 64 -4.51 -2.92 -1.02
N ALA A 65 -3.38 -2.48 -0.47
CA ALA A 65 -3.19 -2.39 0.98
C ALA A 65 -4.19 -1.42 1.63
N TRP A 66 -4.49 -0.30 0.96
CA TRP A 66 -5.48 0.68 1.40
C TRP A 66 -6.84 0.02 1.57
N ARG A 67 -7.35 -0.61 0.52
CA ARG A 67 -8.68 -1.23 0.49
C ARG A 67 -8.83 -2.48 1.35
N GLN A 68 -7.75 -3.24 1.55
CA GLN A 68 -7.83 -4.55 2.21
C GLN A 68 -7.37 -4.53 3.67
N CYS A 69 -6.57 -3.55 4.08
CA CYS A 69 -5.93 -3.56 5.40
C CYS A 69 -6.00 -2.24 6.15
N LEU A 70 -5.75 -1.12 5.47
CA LEU A 70 -5.70 0.19 6.13
C LEU A 70 -7.13 0.72 6.37
N ASP A 71 -7.87 0.99 5.30
CA ASP A 71 -9.21 1.60 5.28
C ASP A 71 -10.28 0.51 5.18
N TRP A 72 -10.34 -0.33 6.22
CA TRP A 72 -11.18 -1.53 6.23
C TRP A 72 -12.69 -1.23 6.23
N ASP A 73 -13.09 -0.12 6.84
CA ASP A 73 -14.48 0.34 6.87
C ASP A 73 -14.85 1.16 5.61
N GLY A 74 -13.84 1.54 4.82
CA GLY A 74 -14.00 2.20 3.54
C GLY A 74 -14.44 3.66 3.64
N ASN A 75 -14.24 4.30 4.80
CA ASN A 75 -14.62 5.70 5.00
C ASN A 75 -13.64 6.69 4.33
N GLY A 76 -12.48 6.21 3.89
CA GLY A 76 -11.44 6.97 3.19
C GLY A 76 -10.46 7.71 4.12
N LYS A 77 -10.53 7.45 5.43
CA LYS A 77 -9.72 8.09 6.48
C LYS A 77 -9.35 7.08 7.56
N LEU A 78 -8.08 7.08 7.93
CA LEU A 78 -7.58 6.31 9.06
C LEU A 78 -7.53 7.20 10.30
N THR A 79 -8.20 6.77 11.35
CA THR A 79 -7.94 7.25 12.71
C THR A 79 -6.64 6.66 13.24
N PHE A 80 -6.11 7.22 14.33
CA PHE A 80 -4.86 6.72 14.93
C PHE A 80 -4.97 5.24 15.34
N ASN A 81 -6.12 4.85 15.89
CA ASN A 81 -6.35 3.47 16.33
C ASN A 81 -6.39 2.49 15.15
N GLU A 82 -7.04 2.88 14.05
CA GLU A 82 -7.08 2.08 12.82
C GLU A 82 -5.68 1.96 12.21
N PHE A 83 -4.94 3.06 12.16
CA PHE A 83 -3.57 3.08 11.66
C PHE A 83 -2.64 2.17 12.48
N VAL A 84 -2.71 2.22 13.82
CA VAL A 84 -1.94 1.33 14.71
C VAL A 84 -2.33 -0.13 14.46
N GLY A 85 -3.62 -0.43 14.36
CA GLY A 85 -4.11 -1.77 14.05
C GLY A 85 -3.61 -2.27 12.70
N ALA A 86 -3.64 -1.43 11.67
CA ALA A 86 -3.18 -1.75 10.33
C ALA A 86 -1.66 -1.94 10.27
N CYS A 87 -0.87 -1.12 10.95
CA CYS A 87 0.60 -1.30 11.06
C CYS A 87 0.97 -2.66 11.64
N ARG A 88 0.27 -3.10 12.70
CA ARG A 88 0.45 -4.43 13.29
C ARG A 88 0.09 -5.55 12.31
N LYS A 89 -1.01 -5.40 11.57
CA LYS A 89 -1.42 -6.35 10.53
C LYS A 89 -0.42 -6.39 9.38
N LEU A 90 0.18 -5.26 9.00
CA LEU A 90 1.24 -5.18 8.00
C LEU A 90 2.54 -5.84 8.47
N GLY A 91 2.77 -5.88 9.78
CA GLY A 91 4.03 -6.34 10.38
C GLY A 91 5.08 -5.22 10.45
N TYR A 92 4.63 -3.97 10.45
CA TYR A 92 5.48 -2.81 10.65
C TYR A 92 5.97 -2.77 12.10
N ASP A 93 7.29 -2.79 12.28
CA ASP A 93 7.97 -2.86 13.58
C ASP A 93 8.73 -1.56 13.92
N GLY A 94 8.25 -0.46 13.35
CA GLY A 94 8.76 0.88 13.57
C GLY A 94 7.91 1.71 14.53
N ASN A 95 8.31 2.96 14.74
CA ASN A 95 7.67 3.95 15.59
C ASN A 95 6.40 4.49 14.93
N VAL A 96 5.31 3.76 15.16
CA VAL A 96 3.97 4.10 14.61
C VAL A 96 3.53 5.52 14.98
N ARG A 97 3.92 6.05 16.15
CA ARG A 97 3.53 7.42 16.56
C ARG A 97 4.21 8.48 15.71
N GLU A 98 5.46 8.24 15.35
CA GLU A 98 6.25 9.16 14.53
C GLU A 98 5.73 9.19 13.09
N ILE A 99 5.55 8.02 12.48
CA ILE A 99 4.95 7.91 11.15
C ILE A 99 3.54 8.50 11.11
N TRP A 100 2.74 8.26 12.16
CA TRP A 100 1.43 8.90 12.27
C TRP A 100 1.54 10.42 12.24
N ALA A 101 2.43 11.02 13.04
CA ALA A 101 2.62 12.46 13.08
C ALA A 101 3.06 13.02 11.72
N GLN A 102 3.92 12.30 10.99
CA GLN A 102 4.36 12.68 9.65
C GLN A 102 3.20 12.73 8.64
N TYR A 103 2.36 11.69 8.59
CA TYR A 103 1.27 11.63 7.61
C TYR A 103 0.00 12.40 8.01
N SER A 104 -0.40 12.32 9.28
CA SER A 104 -1.59 12.99 9.76
C SER A 104 -1.38 14.49 9.90
N GLY A 105 -0.15 14.92 10.19
CA GLY A 105 0.14 16.30 10.60
C GLY A 105 -0.84 16.74 11.68
N THR A 106 -1.49 17.89 11.46
CA THR A 106 -2.52 18.44 12.35
C THR A 106 -3.95 18.01 12.02
N LYS A 107 -4.18 17.22 10.96
CA LYS A 107 -5.53 16.83 10.49
C LYS A 107 -6.23 15.85 11.43
N GLY A 108 -5.46 15.05 12.17
CA GLY A 108 -5.98 13.98 13.02
C GLY A 108 -6.44 12.72 12.28
N TYR A 109 -6.21 12.63 10.97
CA TYR A 109 -6.44 11.44 10.17
C TYR A 109 -5.45 11.33 9.00
N ILE A 110 -5.28 10.12 8.47
CA ILE A 110 -4.51 9.82 7.26
C ILE A 110 -5.49 9.43 6.15
N ALA A 111 -5.36 9.99 4.96
CA ALA A 111 -6.11 9.62 3.76
C ALA A 111 -5.17 9.00 2.71
N LEU A 112 -5.73 8.38 1.66
CA LEU A 112 -4.92 7.74 0.61
C LEU A 112 -3.92 8.72 -0.01
N LYS A 113 -4.35 9.96 -0.29
CA LYS A 113 -3.48 11.04 -0.79
C LYS A 113 -2.25 11.33 0.05
N ASP A 114 -2.29 11.03 1.35
CA ASP A 114 -1.17 11.29 2.25
C ASP A 114 -0.11 10.20 2.11
N LEU A 115 -0.52 8.96 1.81
CA LEU A 115 0.37 7.83 1.55
C LEU A 115 0.87 7.81 0.10
N ASP A 116 -0.04 8.02 -0.84
CA ASP A 116 0.20 7.96 -2.28
C ASP A 116 -0.73 8.96 -3.02
N PRO A 117 -0.25 10.20 -3.25
CA PRO A 117 -1.00 11.23 -3.96
C PRO A 117 -1.38 10.85 -5.38
N ASP A 118 -0.58 10.02 -6.05
CA ASP A 118 -0.81 9.65 -7.45
C ASP A 118 -1.87 8.56 -7.55
N ALA A 119 -1.85 7.58 -6.64
CA ALA A 119 -2.93 6.62 -6.46
C ALA A 119 -4.27 7.31 -6.13
N ASP A 120 -4.25 8.30 -5.23
CA ASP A 120 -5.45 9.04 -4.87
C ASP A 120 -6.05 9.80 -6.06
N LYS A 121 -5.21 10.47 -6.86
CA LYS A 121 -5.64 11.13 -8.10
C LYS A 121 -6.21 10.13 -9.11
N ALA A 122 -5.54 9.00 -9.30
CA ALA A 122 -5.96 7.92 -10.19
C ALA A 122 -7.38 7.44 -9.82
N VAL A 123 -7.58 7.02 -8.57
CA VAL A 123 -8.87 6.53 -8.07
C VAL A 123 -9.94 7.62 -8.10
N SER A 124 -9.64 8.82 -7.62
CA SER A 124 -10.59 9.93 -7.58
C SER A 124 -11.05 10.37 -8.97
N THR A 125 -10.13 10.40 -9.93
CA THR A 125 -10.45 10.70 -11.34
C THR A 125 -11.34 9.62 -11.93
N PHE A 126 -11.01 8.35 -11.69
CA PHE A 126 -11.82 7.23 -12.16
C PHE A 126 -13.25 7.28 -11.61
N LEU A 127 -13.41 7.46 -10.29
CA LEU A 127 -14.72 7.55 -9.65
C LEU A 127 -15.53 8.75 -10.15
N THR A 128 -14.86 9.88 -10.39
CA THR A 128 -15.49 11.09 -10.94
C THR A 128 -15.99 10.86 -12.37
N LEU A 129 -15.20 10.20 -13.23
CA LEU A 129 -15.61 9.85 -14.60
C LEU A 129 -16.80 8.88 -14.60
N LEU A 130 -16.79 7.87 -13.72
CA LEU A 130 -17.92 6.95 -13.55
C LEU A 130 -19.19 7.69 -13.11
N GLY A 131 -19.07 8.58 -12.12
CA GLY A 131 -20.18 9.41 -11.63
C GLY A 131 -20.72 10.34 -12.72
N ALA A 132 -19.85 10.99 -13.49
CA ALA A 132 -20.26 11.88 -14.57
C ALA A 132 -21.02 11.13 -15.69
N LYS A 133 -20.54 9.93 -16.08
CA LYS A 133 -21.11 9.17 -17.19
C LYS A 133 -22.35 8.35 -16.79
N TYR A 134 -22.33 7.74 -15.61
CA TYR A 134 -23.34 6.75 -15.19
C TYR A 134 -24.18 7.19 -13.99
N ARG A 135 -23.87 8.31 -13.35
CA ARG A 135 -24.49 8.84 -12.10
C ARG A 135 -24.27 7.98 -10.86
N THR A 136 -24.38 6.66 -10.95
CA THR A 136 -24.22 5.72 -9.84
C THR A 136 -23.21 4.64 -10.18
N LEU A 137 -22.49 4.14 -9.18
CA LEU A 137 -21.54 3.04 -9.34
C LEU A 137 -22.24 1.75 -9.79
N GLU A 138 -23.45 1.49 -9.32
CA GLU A 138 -24.23 0.32 -9.77
C GLU A 138 -24.52 0.38 -11.28
N LYS A 139 -24.94 1.55 -11.79
CA LYS A 139 -25.18 1.73 -13.22
C LYS A 139 -23.86 1.67 -14.00
N ALA A 140 -22.79 2.20 -13.43
CA ALA A 140 -21.46 2.09 -14.03
C ALA A 140 -21.04 0.62 -14.16
N TRP A 141 -21.28 -0.21 -13.15
CA TRP A 141 -20.97 -1.63 -13.18
C TRP A 141 -21.83 -2.40 -14.19
N LYS A 142 -23.15 -2.24 -14.13
CA LYS A 142 -24.09 -2.95 -15.01
C LYS A 142 -24.00 -2.51 -16.47
N VAL A 143 -23.97 -1.20 -16.72
CA VAL A 143 -24.05 -0.61 -18.06
C VAL A 143 -22.67 -0.28 -18.62
N GLY A 144 -21.76 0.22 -17.79
CA GLY A 144 -20.41 0.57 -18.23
C GLY A 144 -19.50 -0.62 -18.42
N PHE A 145 -19.50 -1.55 -17.45
CA PHE A 145 -18.70 -2.77 -17.52
C PHE A 145 -19.46 -3.96 -18.14
N GLY A 146 -20.78 -3.86 -18.30
CA GLY A 146 -21.60 -4.96 -18.83
C GLY A 146 -21.60 -6.18 -17.90
N LYS A 147 -21.48 -5.96 -16.59
CA LYS A 147 -21.31 -7.02 -15.59
C LYS A 147 -22.51 -7.11 -14.65
N ASP A 148 -22.80 -8.33 -14.22
CA ASP A 148 -23.72 -8.58 -13.11
C ASP A 148 -23.07 -8.19 -11.77
N LEU A 149 -23.89 -7.95 -10.74
CA LEU A 149 -23.44 -7.48 -9.41
C LEU A 149 -22.36 -8.37 -8.75
N TRP A 150 -22.35 -9.66 -9.10
CA TRP A 150 -21.44 -10.67 -8.52
C TRP A 150 -20.32 -11.08 -9.49
N ALA A 151 -20.33 -10.57 -10.71
CA ALA A 151 -19.30 -10.88 -11.68
C ALA A 151 -18.00 -10.15 -11.33
N SER A 152 -16.87 -10.68 -11.79
CA SER A 152 -15.60 -9.96 -11.80
C SER A 152 -15.32 -9.39 -13.20
N VAL A 153 -14.46 -8.38 -13.24
CA VAL A 153 -13.86 -7.88 -14.48
C VAL A 153 -12.42 -8.37 -14.52
N ASP A 154 -12.03 -8.95 -15.64
CA ASP A 154 -10.65 -9.28 -15.95
C ASP A 154 -9.89 -8.03 -16.43
N GLU A 155 -8.57 -8.09 -16.41
CA GLU A 155 -7.73 -6.95 -16.79
C GLU A 155 -8.07 -6.39 -18.20
N PRO A 156 -8.25 -7.21 -19.25
CA PRO A 156 -8.63 -6.70 -20.57
C PRO A 156 -9.98 -5.97 -20.56
N GLY A 157 -10.98 -6.51 -19.86
CA GLY A 157 -12.29 -5.89 -19.72
C GLY A 157 -12.22 -4.56 -18.97
N PHE A 158 -11.37 -4.47 -17.95
CA PHE A 158 -11.15 -3.24 -17.19
C PHE A 158 -10.47 -2.16 -18.05
N VAL A 159 -9.43 -2.53 -18.79
CA VAL A 159 -8.72 -1.63 -19.72
C VAL A 159 -9.68 -1.07 -20.78
N ALA A 160 -10.51 -1.93 -21.37
CA ALA A 160 -11.52 -1.51 -22.36
C ALA A 160 -12.53 -0.51 -21.77
N ALA A 161 -13.00 -0.75 -20.54
CA ALA A 161 -13.91 0.16 -19.86
C ALA A 161 -13.25 1.52 -19.52
N CYS A 162 -12.00 1.50 -19.06
CA CYS A 162 -11.20 2.71 -18.82
C CYS A 162 -11.00 3.52 -20.10
N ALA A 163 -10.71 2.87 -21.23
CA ALA A 163 -10.61 3.53 -22.53
C ALA A 163 -11.95 4.17 -22.93
N ALA A 164 -13.08 3.46 -22.77
CA ALA A 164 -14.41 3.98 -23.06
C ALA A 164 -14.84 5.13 -22.13
N LEU A 165 -14.23 5.25 -20.95
CA LEU A 165 -14.42 6.34 -20.00
C LEU A 165 -13.55 7.57 -20.30
N GLY A 166 -12.53 7.43 -21.15
CA GLY A 166 -11.52 8.46 -21.33
C GLY A 166 -10.63 8.64 -20.08
N TYR A 167 -10.38 7.55 -19.35
CA TYR A 167 -9.53 7.58 -18.16
C TYR A 167 -8.08 7.96 -18.55
N PRO A 168 -7.50 9.03 -17.98
CA PRO A 168 -6.25 9.59 -18.49
C PRO A 168 -4.99 8.90 -17.95
N TYR A 169 -5.12 8.01 -16.95
CA TYR A 169 -3.99 7.30 -16.35
C TYR A 169 -3.94 5.84 -16.83
N SER A 170 -2.82 5.15 -16.54
CA SER A 170 -2.68 3.74 -16.88
C SER A 170 -3.64 2.87 -16.09
N ALA A 171 -4.35 1.97 -16.80
CA ALA A 171 -5.26 0.99 -16.21
C ALA A 171 -4.54 -0.27 -15.68
N HIS A 172 -3.20 -0.36 -15.83
CA HIS A 172 -2.38 -1.48 -15.38
C HIS A 172 -1.62 -1.22 -14.06
N LYS A 173 -1.81 -0.03 -13.46
CA LYS A 173 -1.23 0.34 -12.15
C LYS A 173 -2.24 0.11 -11.04
#